data_AF-A0A561T054-F1
#
_entry.id   AF-A0A561T054-F1
#
_cell.length_a   1.000
_cell.length_b   1.000
_cell.length_c   1.000
_cell.angle_alpha   90.00
_cell.angle_beta   90.00
_cell.angle_gamma   90.00
#
_symmetry.space_group_name_H-M   'P 1'
#
loop_
_entity.id
_entity.type
_entity.pdbx_description
1 polymer ?
#
loop_
_entity_poly.entity_id
_entity_poly.type
_entity_poly.pdbx_seq_one_letter_code
_entity_poly.pdbx_strand_id
1 'polypeptide(L)' 'MLMTAKSVAAGVSPVGGVLALALASILVDINPLGITGGLILGAAEPSVRPRLFRQLLTYGLISVVIAPFLAWLAFGGW' A
#
# COMPACT_ATOMS: atom_id res chain seq x y z
N MET A 1 20.08 -6.38 11.56
CA MET A 1 20.67 -7.71 11.85
C MET A 1 19.86 -8.51 12.88
N LEU A 2 19.30 -7.89 13.94
CA LEU A 2 18.42 -8.58 14.90
C LEU A 2 17.00 -8.90 14.38
N MET A 3 16.41 -8.06 13.51
CA MET A 3 15.08 -8.32 12.93
C MET A 3 15.05 -9.54 11.99
N THR A 4 16.11 -9.72 11.19
CA THR A 4 16.26 -10.84 10.25
C THR A 4 16.38 -12.20 10.94
N ALA A 5 16.92 -12.24 12.17
CA ALA A 5 17.07 -13.47 12.92
C ALA A 5 15.73 -13.99 13.50
N LYS A 6 14.79 -13.09 13.81
CA LYS A 6 13.48 -13.48 14.37
C LYS A 6 12.50 -14.02 13.32
N SER A 7 12.54 -13.51 12.08
CA SER A 7 11.67 -13.98 10.99
C SER A 7 12.05 -15.39 10.52
N VAL A 8 13.35 -15.71 10.48
CA VAL A 8 13.83 -17.07 10.16
C VAL A 8 13.46 -18.07 11.25
N ALA A 9 13.47 -17.68 12.52
CA ALA A 9 13.05 -18.52 13.64
C ALA A 9 11.53 -18.79 13.68
N ALA A 10 10.72 -17.99 12.97
CA ALA A 10 9.26 -18.12 12.87
C ALA A 10 8.80 -18.78 11.56
N GLY A 11 9.72 -19.18 10.67
CA GLY A 11 9.39 -19.80 9.38
C GLY A 11 8.87 -18.84 8.30
N VAL A 12 9.03 -17.51 8.47
CA VAL A 12 8.55 -16.51 7.50
C VAL A 12 9.70 -16.02 6.63
N SER A 13 9.57 -16.17 5.31
CA SER A 13 10.54 -15.69 4.32
C SER A 13 10.80 -14.18 4.46
N PRO A 14 12.05 -13.74 4.77
CA PRO A 14 12.37 -12.32 4.88
C PRO A 14 12.13 -11.55 3.58
N VAL A 15 12.37 -12.20 2.43
CA VAL A 15 12.13 -11.62 1.11
C VAL A 15 10.62 -11.46 0.86
N GLY A 16 9.84 -12.49 1.19
CA GLY A 16 8.37 -12.43 1.09
C GLY A 16 7.78 -11.30 1.94
N GLY A 17 8.29 -11.11 3.17
CA GLY A 17 7.88 -10.01 4.03
C GLY A 17 8.19 -8.62 3.45
N VAL A 18 9.37 -8.43 2.88
CA VAL A 18 9.74 -7.14 2.24
C VAL A 18 8.90 -6.87 1.01
N LEU A 19 8.67 -7.88 0.16
CA LEU A 19 7.82 -7.74 -1.03
C LEU A 19 6.36 -7.43 -0.67
N ALA A 20 5.82 -8.13 0.34
CA ALA A 20 4.48 -7.89 0.84
C ALA A 20 4.32 -6.45 1.33
N LEU A 21 5.27 -5.97 2.14
CA LEU A 21 5.25 -4.60 2.66
C LEU A 21 5.39 -3.56 1.55
N ALA A 22 6.29 -3.79 0.59
CA ALA A 22 6.51 -2.88 -0.53
C ALA A 22 5.24 -2.74 -1.39
N LEU A 23 4.59 -3.84 -1.74
CA LEU A 23 3.37 -3.83 -2.53
C LEU A 23 2.19 -3.21 -1.77
N ALA A 24 2.03 -3.53 -0.49
CA ALA A 24 1.01 -2.91 0.35
C ALA A 24 1.21 -1.39 0.44
N SER A 25 2.45 -0.93 0.62
CA SER A 25 2.80 0.49 0.68
C SER A 25 2.43 1.24 -0.60
N ILE A 26 2.77 0.68 -1.78
CA ILE A 26 2.47 1.30 -3.08
C ILE A 26 0.96 1.45 -3.29
N LEU A 27 0.16 0.42 -2.97
CA LEU A 27 -1.29 0.48 -3.16
C LEU A 27 -1.93 1.54 -2.26
N VAL A 28 -1.44 1.69 -1.03
CA VAL A 28 -1.96 2.69 -0.08
C VAL A 28 -1.53 4.11 -0.46
N ASP A 29 -0.40 4.32 -1.15
CA ASP A 29 0.12 5.64 -1.58
C ASP A 29 -0.74 6.34 -2.67
N ILE A 30 -1.69 5.63 -3.31
CA ILE A 30 -2.60 6.21 -4.31
C ILE A 30 -3.63 7.18 -3.69
N ASN A 31 -3.74 7.21 -2.36
CA ASN A 31 -4.58 8.18 -1.65
C ASN A 31 -4.09 9.64 -1.91
N PRO A 32 -4.96 10.66 -1.79
CA PRO A 32 -4.63 12.02 -2.20
C PRO A 32 -3.62 12.74 -1.29
N LEU A 33 -3.23 12.12 -0.17
CA LEU A 33 -2.21 12.60 0.75
C LEU A 33 -0.84 11.94 0.47
N GLY A 34 -0.82 10.85 -0.29
CA GLY A 34 0.39 10.17 -0.74
C GLY A 34 1.06 10.88 -1.91
N ILE A 35 2.25 10.41 -2.28
CA ILE A 35 3.02 11.03 -3.37
C ILE A 35 2.25 10.85 -4.68
N THR A 36 1.86 9.61 -4.99
CA THR A 36 1.23 9.27 -6.26
C THR A 36 -0.16 9.92 -6.37
N GLY A 37 -1.02 9.78 -5.34
CA GLY A 37 -2.35 10.38 -5.36
C GLY A 37 -2.34 11.91 -5.31
N GLY A 38 -1.37 12.50 -4.61
CA GLY A 38 -1.16 13.96 -4.58
C GLY A 38 -0.80 14.52 -5.96
N LEU A 39 0.08 13.82 -6.70
CA LEU A 39 0.41 14.20 -8.08
C LEU A 39 -0.80 14.09 -9.02
N ILE A 40 -1.57 13.00 -8.92
CA ILE A 40 -2.80 12.81 -9.70
C ILE A 40 -3.82 13.93 -9.43
N LEU A 41 -4.05 14.25 -8.16
CA LEU A 41 -4.97 15.31 -7.77
C LEU A 41 -4.48 16.71 -8.17
N GLY A 42 -3.18 16.95 -8.07
CA GLY A 42 -2.54 18.20 -8.48
C GLY A 42 -2.66 18.46 -9.99
N ALA A 43 -2.55 17.40 -10.81
CA ALA A 43 -2.71 17.47 -12.25
C ALA A 43 -4.17 17.62 -12.72
N ALA A 44 -5.15 17.32 -11.86
CA ALA A 44 -6.57 17.35 -12.22
C ALA A 44 -7.12 18.78 -12.37
N GLU A 45 -8.15 18.95 -13.22
CA GLU A 45 -8.84 20.23 -13.38
C GLU A 45 -9.56 20.68 -12.09
N PRO A 46 -9.64 22.00 -11.81
CA PRO A 46 -10.28 22.51 -10.60
C PRO A 46 -11.74 22.06 -10.42
N SER A 47 -12.48 21.89 -11.51
CA SER A 47 -13.87 21.44 -11.53
C SER A 47 -14.07 20.02 -10.98
N VAL A 48 -13.10 19.12 -11.22
CA VAL A 48 -13.20 17.70 -10.84
C VAL A 48 -12.42 17.36 -9.56
N ARG A 49 -11.45 18.20 -9.16
CA ARG A 49 -10.60 18.00 -7.97
C ARG A 49 -11.36 17.60 -6.70
N PRO A 50 -12.48 18.25 -6.30
CA PRO A 50 -13.17 17.88 -5.06
C PRO A 50 -13.77 16.47 -5.11
N ARG A 51 -14.25 16.06 -6.28
CA ARG A 51 -14.80 14.70 -6.50
C ARG A 51 -13.67 13.67 -6.51
N LEU A 52 -12.60 13.95 -7.24
CA LEU A 52 -11.43 13.08 -7.34
C LEU A 52 -10.78 12.88 -5.96
N PHE A 53 -10.66 13.94 -5.17
CA PHE A 53 -10.15 13.86 -3.79
C PHE A 53 -10.94 12.86 -2.95
N ARG A 54 -12.28 12.92 -2.98
CA ARG A 54 -13.13 11.98 -2.25
C ARG A 54 -12.97 10.55 -2.77
N GLN A 55 -12.89 10.36 -4.08
CA GLN A 55 -12.69 9.04 -4.68
C GLN A 55 -11.35 8.43 -4.28
N LEU A 56 -10.27 9.21 -4.36
CA LEU A 56 -8.93 8.77 -3.94
C LEU A 56 -8.87 8.51 -2.43
N LEU A 57 -9.54 9.31 -1.60
CA LEU A 57 -9.63 9.06 -0.16
C LEU A 57 -10.35 7.74 0.13
N THR A 58 -11.51 7.50 -0.48
CA THR A 58 -12.25 6.24 -0.31
C THR A 58 -11.44 5.05 -0.80
N TYR A 59 -10.78 5.17 -1.96
CA TYR A 59 -9.88 4.14 -2.48
C TYR A 59 -8.72 3.87 -1.51
N GLY A 60 -8.08 4.91 -0.99
CA GLY A 60 -7.01 4.79 -0.01
C GLY A 60 -7.45 4.07 1.26
N LEU A 61 -8.62 4.45 1.80
CA LEU A 61 -9.18 3.84 3.00
C LEU A 61 -9.47 2.34 2.81
N ILE A 62 -10.03 1.97 1.65
CA ILE A 62 -10.28 0.56 1.31
C ILE A 62 -8.96 -0.19 1.11
N SER A 63 -7.99 0.42 0.43
CA SER A 63 -6.68 -0.16 0.14
C SER A 63 -5.86 -0.46 1.39
N VAL A 64 -6.06 0.26 2.50
CA VAL A 64 -5.38 -0.03 3.78
C VAL A 64 -5.70 -1.44 4.29
N VAL A 65 -6.89 -1.97 4.00
CA VAL A 65 -7.25 -3.35 4.40
C VAL A 65 -6.97 -4.34 3.27
N ILE A 66 -7.35 -3.98 2.04
CA ILE A 66 -7.22 -4.88 0.90
C ILE A 66 -5.75 -5.14 0.54
N ALA A 67 -4.90 -4.11 0.53
CA ALA A 67 -3.52 -4.27 0.07
C ALA A 67 -2.67 -5.17 0.97
N PRO A 68 -2.68 -5.03 2.31
CA PRO A 68 -1.99 -5.98 3.18
C PRO A 68 -2.56 -7.39 3.09
N PHE A 69 -3.89 -7.53 2.93
CA PHE A 69 -4.53 -8.82 2.79
C PHE A 69 -4.11 -9.54 1.50
N LEU A 70 -4.12 -8.84 0.36
CA LEU A 70 -3.65 -9.37 -0.92
C LEU A 70 -2.15 -9.67 -0.90
N ALA A 71 -1.35 -8.79 -0.29
CA ALA A 71 0.09 -9.00 -0.12
C ALA A 71 0.37 -10.24 0.74
N TRP A 72 -0.38 -10.43 1.82
CA TRP A 72 -0.27 -11.64 2.64
C TRP A 72 -0.68 -12.89 1.87
N LEU A 73 -1.76 -12.86 1.08
CA LEU A 73 -2.13 -14.01 0.24
C LEU A 73 -1.06 -14.34 -0.83
N ALA A 74 -0.42 -13.32 -1.40
CA ALA A 74 0.59 -13.50 -2.44
C ALA A 74 1.94 -14.01 -1.88
N PHE A 75 2.36 -13.54 -0.70
CA PHE A 75 3.71 -13.77 -0.17
C PHE A 75 3.77 -14.46 1.19
N GLY A 76 2.64 -14.63 1.88
CA GLY A 76 2.58 -15.18 3.24
C GLY A 76 2.61 -16.71 3.32
N GLY A 77 2.53 -17.41 2.18
CA GLY A 77 2.51 -18.88 2.11
C GLY A 77 3.82 -19.54 1.64
N TRP A 78 4.93 -18.81 1.52
CA TRP A 78 6.20 -19.29 0.96
C TRP A 78 7.36 -19.25 1.96
#